data_AF-B3G5M1-F1
#
_entry.id   AF-B3G5M1-F1
#
_cell.length_a   1.000
_cell.length_b   1.000
_cell.length_c   1.000
_cell.angle_alpha   90.00
_cell.angle_beta   90.00
_cell.angle_gamma   90.00
#
_symmetry.space_group_name_H-M   'P 1'
#
loop_
_entity.id
_entity.type
_entity.pdbx_description
1 polymer ?
#
loop_
_entity_poly.entity_id
_entity_poly.type
_entity_poly.pdbx_seq_one_letter_code
_entity_poly.pdbx_strand_id
1 'polypeptide(L)'
;TTATVLAQAIIAEGLKAVAAGMNPMDLKRGIDKAVIAAVEELKALSVPCADTKAIAQVGTISANSDETVGTLIAEAMEKVGRDGVITVEEGQSLQDELDVVEGMQFDRGYLSPYFINNQESGSVDLDSPFILLVDKKVSNIRELLPTLEAVAKSSRPLLIIAEDVEGEALATLVVNNMRG
;
A
#
# COMPACT_ATOMS: atom_id res chain seq x y z
N THR A 1 -6.25 -10.06 -11.37
CA THR A 1 -6.85 -10.89 -12.44
C THR A 1 -5.94 -12.02 -12.90
N THR A 2 -4.67 -11.76 -13.23
CA THR A 2 -3.72 -12.83 -13.62
C THR A 2 -3.55 -13.91 -12.56
N ALA A 3 -3.35 -13.50 -11.29
CA ALA A 3 -3.17 -14.43 -10.17
C ALA A 3 -4.36 -15.39 -9.99
N THR A 4 -5.59 -14.89 -10.12
CA THR A 4 -6.81 -15.69 -9.96
C THR A 4 -6.99 -16.71 -11.10
N VAL A 5 -6.65 -16.34 -12.34
CA VAL A 5 -6.72 -17.25 -13.50
C VAL A 5 -5.67 -18.36 -13.38
N LEU A 6 -4.44 -18.03 -12.99
CA LEU A 6 -3.38 -19.02 -12.76
C LEU A 6 -3.74 -19.97 -11.62
N ALA A 7 -4.24 -19.45 -10.50
CA ALA A 7 -4.68 -20.27 -9.38
C ALA A 7 -5.79 -21.24 -9.81
N GLN A 8 -6.80 -20.75 -10.54
CA GLN A 8 -7.87 -21.59 -11.07
C GLN A 8 -7.32 -22.71 -11.97
N ALA A 9 -6.43 -22.39 -12.91
CA ALA A 9 -5.86 -23.36 -13.84
C ALA A 9 -5.06 -24.45 -13.11
N ILE A 10 -4.19 -24.06 -12.16
CA ILE A 10 -3.38 -24.99 -11.36
C ILE A 10 -4.28 -25.90 -10.51
N ILE A 11 -5.31 -25.34 -9.87
CA ILE A 11 -6.25 -26.11 -9.07
C ILE A 11 -7.05 -27.09 -9.94
N ALA A 12 -7.59 -26.63 -11.07
CA ALA A 12 -8.41 -27.46 -11.95
C ALA A 12 -7.64 -28.67 -12.49
N GLU A 13 -6.41 -28.47 -12.97
CA GLU A 13 -5.58 -29.56 -13.48
C GLU A 13 -5.00 -30.42 -12.34
N GLY A 14 -4.65 -29.82 -11.21
CA GLY A 14 -4.22 -30.54 -10.01
C GLY A 14 -5.27 -31.51 -9.50
N LEU A 15 -6.54 -31.09 -9.43
CA LEU A 15 -7.65 -31.94 -8.99
C LEU A 15 -7.92 -33.10 -9.95
N LYS A 16 -7.80 -32.90 -11.27
CA LYS A 16 -7.89 -34.00 -12.25
C LYS A 16 -6.79 -35.03 -12.06
N ALA A 17 -5.56 -34.59 -11.81
CA ALA A 17 -4.42 -35.47 -11.58
C ALA A 17 -4.58 -36.30 -10.30
N VAL A 18 -5.12 -35.69 -9.23
CA VAL A 18 -5.45 -36.39 -7.99
C VAL A 18 -6.59 -37.41 -8.21
N ALA A 19 -7.63 -37.05 -8.96
CA ALA A 19 -8.71 -37.98 -9.30
C ALA A 19 -8.23 -39.19 -10.13
N ALA A 20 -7.16 -39.03 -10.91
CA ALA A 20 -6.48 -40.11 -11.63
C ALA A 20 -5.59 -40.99 -10.74
N GLY A 21 -5.54 -40.75 -9.43
CA GLY A 21 -4.81 -41.57 -8.45
C GLY A 21 -3.35 -41.14 -8.22
N MET A 22 -2.93 -39.97 -8.72
CA MET A 22 -1.59 -39.44 -8.41
C MET A 22 -1.51 -38.92 -6.97
N ASN A 23 -0.33 -39.04 -6.36
CA ASN A 23 -0.09 -38.56 -5.01
C ASN A 23 -0.12 -37.01 -4.96
N PRO A 24 -1.03 -36.40 -4.17
CA PRO A 24 -1.14 -34.94 -4.05
C PRO A 24 0.15 -34.25 -3.59
N MET A 25 0.93 -34.91 -2.73
CA MET A 25 2.17 -34.34 -2.21
C MET A 25 3.26 -34.26 -3.28
N ASP A 26 3.35 -35.26 -4.16
CA ASP A 26 4.29 -35.26 -5.28
C ASP A 26 3.89 -34.23 -6.34
N LEU A 27 2.58 -34.07 -6.60
CA LEU A 27 2.05 -33.02 -7.47
C LEU A 27 2.40 -31.62 -6.95
N LYS A 28 2.14 -31.35 -5.66
CA LYS A 28 2.52 -30.08 -5.04
C LYS A 28 4.03 -29.82 -5.18
N ARG A 29 4.86 -30.81 -4.85
CA ARG A 29 6.32 -30.67 -4.94
C ARG A 29 6.78 -30.41 -6.38
N GLY A 30 6.16 -31.05 -7.37
CA GLY A 30 6.42 -30.82 -8.78
C GLY A 30 6.06 -29.40 -9.21
N ILE A 31 4.88 -28.92 -8.80
CA ILE A 31 4.41 -27.55 -9.07
C ILE A 31 5.35 -26.54 -8.42
N ASP A 32 5.69 -26.71 -7.13
CA ASP A 32 6.58 -25.80 -6.41
C ASP A 32 7.96 -25.72 -7.10
N LYS A 33 8.53 -26.86 -7.53
CA LYS A 33 9.79 -26.89 -8.26
C LYS A 33 9.71 -26.20 -9.62
N ALA A 34 8.61 -26.38 -10.34
CA ALA A 34 8.38 -25.70 -11.62
C ALA A 34 8.23 -24.19 -11.44
N VAL A 35 7.53 -23.74 -10.38
CA VAL A 35 7.39 -22.32 -10.06
C VAL A 35 8.74 -21.69 -9.70
N ILE A 36 9.58 -22.38 -8.91
CA ILE A 36 10.93 -21.89 -8.58
C ILE A 36 11.76 -21.70 -9.86
N ALA A 37 11.82 -22.71 -10.73
CA ALA A 37 12.54 -22.62 -12.00
C ALA A 37 11.96 -21.52 -12.91
N ALA A 38 10.63 -21.38 -12.95
CA ALA A 38 9.98 -20.33 -13.71
C ALA A 38 10.33 -18.93 -13.18
N VAL A 39 10.41 -18.73 -11.86
CA VAL A 39 10.83 -17.45 -11.26
C VAL A 39 12.28 -17.12 -11.58
N GLU A 40 13.18 -18.11 -11.58
CA GLU A 40 14.58 -17.92 -11.99
C GLU A 40 14.68 -17.51 -13.46
N GLU A 41 13.97 -18.19 -14.35
CA GLU A 41 13.93 -17.83 -15.77
C GLU A 41 13.29 -16.45 -15.99
N LEU A 42 12.25 -16.10 -15.23
CA LEU A 42 11.60 -14.79 -15.32
C LEU A 42 12.55 -13.66 -14.93
N LYS A 43 13.45 -13.90 -13.96
CA LYS A 43 14.51 -12.95 -13.61
C LYS A 43 15.54 -12.83 -14.73
N ALA A 44 15.88 -13.93 -15.41
CA ALA A 44 16.81 -13.92 -16.54
C ALA A 44 16.23 -13.19 -17.78
N LEU A 45 14.93 -13.32 -18.00
CA LEU A 45 14.20 -12.63 -19.07
C LEU A 45 13.86 -11.17 -18.73
N SER A 46 14.00 -10.76 -17.46
CA SER A 46 13.68 -9.41 -17.01
C SER A 46 14.61 -8.39 -17.67
N VAL A 47 14.02 -7.42 -18.38
CA VAL A 47 14.77 -6.30 -18.96
C VAL A 47 14.78 -5.15 -17.95
N PRO A 48 15.97 -4.71 -17.49
CA PRO A 48 16.04 -3.62 -16.53
C PRO A 48 15.58 -2.31 -17.17
N CYS A 49 14.63 -1.63 -16.51
CA CYS A 49 14.26 -0.26 -16.84
C CYS A 49 15.20 0.68 -16.06
N ALA A 50 16.27 1.13 -16.71
CA ALA A 50 17.24 2.06 -16.11
C ALA A 50 17.10 3.48 -16.66
N ASP A 51 16.62 3.62 -17.89
CA ASP A 51 16.53 4.91 -18.56
C ASP A 51 15.18 5.59 -18.29
N THR A 52 15.19 6.91 -18.10
CA THR A 52 13.99 7.74 -17.97
C THR A 52 12.99 7.51 -19.11
N LYS A 53 13.50 7.24 -20.33
CA LYS A 53 12.67 6.90 -21.50
C LYS A 53 11.94 5.56 -21.32
N ALA A 54 12.58 4.55 -20.75
CA ALA A 54 11.94 3.26 -20.51
C ALA A 54 10.86 3.39 -19.41
N ILE A 55 11.13 4.19 -18.38
CA ILE A 55 10.16 4.52 -17.33
C ILE A 55 8.93 5.21 -17.94
N ALA A 56 9.14 6.23 -18.78
CA ALA A 56 8.05 6.92 -19.47
C ALA A 56 7.22 5.98 -20.34
N GLN A 57 7.87 5.09 -21.11
CA GLN A 57 7.18 4.10 -21.93
C GLN A 57 6.31 3.14 -21.11
N VAL A 58 6.83 2.64 -19.98
CA VAL A 58 6.06 1.77 -19.08
C VAL A 58 4.90 2.53 -18.45
N GLY A 59 5.12 3.78 -18.04
CA GLY A 59 4.08 4.67 -17.50
C GLY A 59 2.96 4.90 -18.53
N THR A 60 3.31 5.22 -19.77
CA THR A 60 2.36 5.43 -20.87
C THR A 60 1.53 4.20 -21.17
N ILE A 61 2.15 3.02 -21.28
CA ILE A 61 1.42 1.77 -21.53
C ILE A 61 0.47 1.46 -20.36
N SER A 62 0.90 1.74 -19.13
CA SER A 62 0.10 1.50 -17.92
C SER A 62 -1.07 2.49 -17.79
N ALA A 63 -0.89 3.72 -18.28
CA ALA A 63 -1.89 4.78 -18.33
C ALA A 63 -2.78 4.73 -19.59
N ASN A 64 -3.04 3.53 -20.14
CA ASN A 64 -3.87 3.36 -21.34
C ASN A 64 -3.36 4.11 -22.60
N SER A 65 -2.04 4.11 -22.80
CA SER A 65 -1.34 4.81 -23.89
C SER A 65 -1.35 6.34 -23.78
N ASP A 66 -1.46 6.88 -22.57
CA ASP A 66 -1.33 8.32 -22.33
C ASP A 66 0.15 8.73 -22.16
N GLU A 67 0.66 9.52 -23.11
CA GLU A 67 2.04 10.02 -23.10
C GLU A 67 2.26 11.08 -22.02
N THR A 68 1.25 11.85 -21.63
CA THR A 68 1.41 12.92 -20.63
C THR A 68 1.70 12.32 -19.25
N VAL A 69 0.90 11.33 -18.85
CA VAL A 69 1.03 10.62 -17.57
C VAL A 69 2.37 9.89 -17.48
N GLY A 70 2.79 9.23 -18.57
CA GLY A 70 4.09 8.56 -18.61
C GLY A 70 5.26 9.54 -18.43
N THR A 71 5.17 10.70 -19.06
CA THR A 71 6.19 11.75 -18.95
C THR A 71 6.23 12.35 -17.55
N LEU A 72 5.07 12.65 -16.95
CA LEU A 72 4.96 13.15 -15.57
C LEU A 72 5.56 12.20 -14.54
N ILE A 73 5.28 10.89 -14.65
CA ILE A 73 5.85 9.87 -13.76
C ILE A 73 7.38 9.84 -13.90
N ALA A 74 7.88 9.92 -15.12
CA ALA A 74 9.32 9.89 -15.38
C ALA A 74 10.02 11.14 -14.80
N GLU A 75 9.43 12.32 -14.95
CA GLU A 75 9.93 13.57 -14.36
C GLU A 75 9.89 13.53 -12.82
N ALA A 76 8.81 12.98 -12.24
CA ALA A 76 8.69 12.81 -10.80
C ALA A 76 9.81 11.89 -10.27
N MET A 77 9.99 10.71 -10.88
CA MET A 77 11.04 9.76 -10.51
C MET A 77 12.46 10.34 -10.67
N GLU A 78 12.69 11.21 -11.64
CA GLU A 78 13.99 11.87 -11.81
C GLU A 78 14.27 12.87 -10.67
N LYS A 79 13.24 13.60 -10.21
CA LYS A 79 13.36 14.54 -9.08
C LYS A 79 13.55 13.84 -7.73
N VAL A 80 12.79 12.78 -7.44
CA VAL A 80 12.84 12.10 -6.13
C VAL A 80 13.88 10.97 -6.06
N GLY A 81 14.36 10.49 -7.21
CA GLY A 81 15.24 9.32 -7.31
C GLY A 81 14.49 7.99 -7.27
N ARG A 82 15.23 6.89 -7.44
CA ARG A 82 14.65 5.55 -7.66
C ARG A 82 13.88 4.99 -6.46
N ASP A 83 14.28 5.38 -5.25
CA ASP A 83 13.66 4.95 -3.99
C ASP A 83 12.79 6.07 -3.37
N GLY A 84 12.47 7.10 -4.16
CA GLY A 84 11.63 8.21 -3.74
C GLY A 84 10.16 7.83 -3.65
N VAL A 85 9.45 8.47 -2.73
CA VAL A 85 8.01 8.30 -2.57
C VAL A 85 7.29 9.29 -3.49
N ILE A 86 6.34 8.79 -4.28
CA ILE A 86 5.51 9.60 -5.17
C ILE A 86 4.07 9.45 -4.68
N THR A 87 3.44 10.58 -4.38
CA THR A 87 2.02 10.68 -4.04
C THR A 87 1.29 11.44 -5.15
N VAL A 88 0.01 11.13 -5.34
CA VAL A 88 -0.85 11.80 -6.31
C VAL A 88 -2.02 12.39 -5.54
N GLU A 89 -2.28 13.67 -5.77
CA GLU A 89 -3.40 14.41 -5.19
C GLU A 89 -4.26 15.00 -6.31
N GLU A 90 -5.55 15.22 -6.04
CA GLU A 90 -6.44 15.87 -7.02
C GLU A 90 -6.12 17.37 -7.11
N GLY A 91 -5.65 17.79 -8.29
CA GLY A 91 -5.40 19.20 -8.58
C GLY A 91 -6.68 20.03 -8.66
N GLN A 92 -6.62 21.29 -8.24
CA GLN A 92 -7.71 22.25 -8.41
C GLN A 92 -7.66 22.98 -9.76
N SER A 93 -6.53 22.90 -10.47
CA SER A 93 -6.28 23.54 -11.75
C SER A 93 -6.53 22.57 -12.92
N LEU A 94 -6.59 23.12 -14.15
CA LEU A 94 -6.72 22.34 -15.39
C LEU A 94 -5.38 21.75 -15.86
N GLN A 95 -4.27 22.10 -15.19
CA GLN A 95 -2.91 21.72 -15.60
C GLN A 95 -2.34 20.77 -14.56
N ASP A 96 -1.49 19.85 -15.03
CA ASP A 96 -0.77 18.96 -14.13
C ASP A 96 0.36 19.72 -13.42
N GLU A 97 0.47 19.54 -12.11
CA GLU A 97 1.47 20.19 -11.26
C GLU A 97 2.39 19.14 -10.64
N LEU A 98 3.70 19.42 -10.60
CA LEU A 98 4.72 18.52 -10.05
C LEU A 98 5.62 19.28 -9.08
N ASP A 99 5.32 19.13 -7.79
CA ASP A 99 6.06 19.73 -6.70
C ASP A 99 6.75 18.68 -5.83
N VAL A 100 7.93 19.05 -5.32
CA VAL A 100 8.68 18.24 -4.36
C VAL A 100 8.52 18.89 -3.00
N VAL A 101 7.90 18.15 -2.08
CA VAL A 101 7.69 18.58 -0.70
C VAL A 101 8.52 17.73 0.26
N GLU A 102 8.86 18.29 1.42
CA GLU A 102 9.51 17.53 2.48
C GLU A 102 8.49 16.56 3.09
N GLY A 103 8.78 15.26 2.99
CA GLY A 103 7.92 14.18 3.49
C GLY A 103 8.73 12.96 3.90
N MET A 104 8.05 12.01 4.54
CA MET A 104 8.66 10.75 4.97
C MET A 104 7.63 9.62 4.91
N GLN A 105 8.08 8.43 4.52
CA GLN A 105 7.32 7.20 4.59
C GLN A 105 8.09 6.16 5.42
N PHE A 106 7.36 5.35 6.18
CA PHE A 106 7.90 4.23 6.93
C PHE A 106 6.99 3.01 6.79
N ASP A 107 7.56 1.81 6.90
CA ASP A 107 6.85 0.55 6.70
C ASP A 107 6.00 0.15 7.91
N ARG A 108 4.98 0.94 8.24
CA ARG A 108 3.96 0.62 9.25
C ARG A 108 2.56 0.96 8.73
N GLY A 109 1.62 0.05 8.96
CA GLY A 109 0.20 0.26 8.64
C GLY A 109 -0.62 0.74 9.84
N TYR A 110 -1.91 0.93 9.62
CA TYR A 110 -2.89 1.20 10.67
C TYR A 110 -3.10 -0.03 11.58
N LEU A 111 -3.37 0.21 12.86
CA LEU A 111 -3.60 -0.87 13.85
C LEU A 111 -4.96 -1.55 13.69
N SER A 112 -5.94 -0.84 13.11
CA SER A 112 -7.30 -1.35 12.91
C SER A 112 -7.86 -0.91 11.56
N PRO A 113 -8.50 -1.81 10.77
CA PRO A 113 -9.17 -1.44 9.52
C PRO A 113 -10.31 -0.43 9.70
N TYR A 114 -10.83 -0.25 10.93
CA TYR A 114 -11.88 0.73 11.22
C TYR A 114 -11.42 2.19 11.13
N PHE A 115 -10.12 2.44 10.94
CA PHE A 115 -9.61 3.78 10.68
C PHE A 115 -9.67 4.18 9.21
N ILE A 116 -9.97 3.25 8.30
CA ILE A 116 -10.11 3.52 6.86
C ILE A 116 -11.25 4.50 6.64
N ASN A 117 -10.93 5.65 6.04
CA ASN A 117 -11.91 6.64 5.60
C ASN A 117 -12.12 6.63 4.08
N ASN A 118 -11.10 6.23 3.31
CA ASN A 118 -11.20 6.03 1.88
C ASN A 118 -11.40 4.54 1.57
N GLN A 119 -12.66 4.14 1.34
CA GLN A 119 -13.00 2.73 1.13
C GLN A 119 -12.51 2.17 -0.22
N GLU A 120 -12.25 3.03 -1.21
CA GLU A 120 -11.82 2.59 -2.53
C GLU A 120 -10.34 2.19 -2.55
N SER A 121 -9.49 3.03 -1.94
CA SER A 121 -8.06 2.77 -1.79
C SER A 121 -7.74 1.90 -0.58
N GLY A 122 -8.65 1.81 0.41
CA GLY A 122 -8.36 1.23 1.72
C GLY A 122 -7.35 2.05 2.53
N SER A 123 -7.25 3.37 2.28
CA SER A 123 -6.31 4.27 2.95
C SER A 123 -6.96 5.10 4.07
N VAL A 124 -6.10 5.73 4.87
CA VAL A 124 -6.47 6.69 5.91
C VAL A 124 -5.89 8.04 5.52
N ASP A 125 -6.73 8.89 4.91
CA ASP A 125 -6.31 10.19 4.38
C ASP A 125 -6.70 11.29 5.37
N LEU A 126 -5.74 11.91 6.05
CA LEU A 126 -6.00 12.95 7.06
C LEU A 126 -5.52 14.31 6.54
N ASP A 127 -6.42 15.28 6.42
CA ASP A 127 -6.06 16.65 6.06
C ASP A 127 -5.62 17.43 7.30
N SER A 128 -4.45 18.06 7.21
CA SER A 128 -3.87 18.93 8.23
C SER A 128 -3.94 18.32 9.65
N PRO A 129 -3.47 17.07 9.87
CA PRO A 129 -3.56 16.43 11.18
C PRO A 129 -2.55 17.01 12.17
N PHE A 130 -2.85 16.86 13.45
CA PHE A 130 -1.82 16.89 14.49
C PHE A 130 -1.11 15.55 14.56
N ILE A 131 0.19 15.56 14.82
CA ILE A 131 1.00 14.35 14.94
C ILE A 131 1.45 14.22 16.40
N LEU A 132 0.99 13.16 17.07
CA LEU A 132 1.39 12.83 18.42
C LEU A 132 2.38 11.66 18.37
N LEU A 133 3.61 11.91 18.81
CA LEU A 133 4.67 10.90 18.92
C LEU A 133 4.79 10.46 20.38
N VAL A 134 4.66 9.16 20.64
CA VAL A 134 4.73 8.58 21.99
C VAL A 134 5.73 7.43 22.00
N ASP A 135 6.85 7.62 22.71
CA ASP A 135 7.90 6.59 22.83
C ASP A 135 7.60 5.57 23.95
N LYS A 136 6.35 5.09 24.01
CA LYS A 136 5.92 4.03 24.93
C LYS A 136 4.64 3.36 24.42
N LYS A 137 4.38 2.15 24.92
CA LYS A 137 3.09 1.47 24.73
C LYS A 137 1.96 2.22 25.42
N VAL A 138 0.86 2.42 24.70
CA VAL A 138 -0.36 3.08 25.20
C VAL A 138 -1.44 2.03 25.40
N SER A 139 -1.67 1.66 26.68
CA SER A 139 -2.73 0.71 27.04
C SER A 139 -3.96 1.39 27.66
N ASN A 140 -3.80 2.60 28.22
CA ASN A 140 -4.84 3.31 28.95
C ASN A 140 -5.21 4.64 28.28
N ILE A 141 -6.50 4.85 28.02
CA ILE A 141 -7.02 6.05 27.38
C ILE A 141 -6.85 7.31 28.24
N ARG A 142 -6.73 7.17 29.58
CA ARG A 142 -6.63 8.32 30.50
C ARG A 142 -5.43 9.21 30.22
N GLU A 143 -4.35 8.64 29.70
CA GLU A 143 -3.15 9.40 29.33
C GLU A 143 -3.36 10.23 28.05
N LEU A 144 -4.28 9.80 27.18
CA LEU A 144 -4.62 10.47 25.93
C LEU A 144 -5.79 11.45 26.07
N LEU A 145 -6.60 11.36 27.13
CA LEU A 145 -7.76 12.24 27.34
C LEU A 145 -7.41 13.74 27.24
N PRO A 146 -6.37 14.26 27.93
CA PRO A 146 -6.06 15.68 27.86
C PRO A 146 -5.68 16.15 26.45
N THR A 147 -4.96 15.30 25.70
CA THR A 147 -4.57 15.57 24.32
C THR A 147 -5.75 15.49 23.36
N LEU A 148 -6.64 14.50 23.53
CA LEU A 148 -7.84 14.37 22.71
C LEU A 148 -8.80 15.55 22.90
N GLU A 149 -8.99 16.01 24.14
CA GLU A 149 -9.81 17.20 24.42
C GLU A 149 -9.22 18.48 23.79
N ALA A 150 -7.89 18.61 23.80
CA ALA A 150 -7.22 19.75 23.17
C ALA A 150 -7.40 19.73 21.64
N VAL A 151 -7.24 18.56 21.02
CA VAL A 151 -7.38 18.42 19.56
C VAL A 151 -8.84 18.56 19.11
N ALA A 152 -9.79 18.02 19.89
CA ALA A 152 -11.22 18.16 19.61
C ALA A 152 -11.67 19.62 19.56
N LYS A 153 -11.10 20.49 20.41
CA LYS A 153 -11.38 21.95 20.38
C LYS A 153 -10.89 22.63 19.10
N SER A 154 -9.85 22.09 18.48
CA SER A 154 -9.30 22.61 17.23
C SER A 154 -9.97 22.04 15.98
N SER A 155 -10.90 21.06 16.13
CA SER A 155 -11.61 20.40 15.03
C SER A 155 -10.69 19.91 13.91
N ARG A 156 -9.50 19.43 14.27
CA ARG A 156 -8.51 18.86 13.35
C ARG A 156 -8.26 17.39 13.68
N PRO A 157 -7.93 16.55 12.71
CA PRO A 157 -7.64 15.13 12.96
C PRO A 157 -6.34 14.94 13.77
N LEU A 158 -6.19 13.78 14.40
CA LEU A 158 -5.01 13.38 15.17
C LEU A 158 -4.42 12.08 14.63
N LEU A 159 -3.15 12.13 14.22
CA LEU A 159 -2.33 10.97 13.93
C LEU A 159 -1.51 10.60 15.18
N ILE A 160 -1.67 9.39 15.69
CA ILE A 160 -0.92 8.88 16.85
C ILE A 160 0.11 7.87 16.34
N ILE A 161 1.39 8.13 16.61
CA ILE A 161 2.49 7.20 16.36
C ILE A 161 3.08 6.83 17.71
N ALA A 162 2.88 5.59 18.12
CA ALA A 162 3.41 5.03 19.36
C ALA A 162 4.10 3.69 19.09
N GLU A 163 4.83 3.17 20.09
CA GLU A 163 5.39 1.81 20.00
C GLU A 163 4.27 0.77 19.78
N ASP A 164 3.19 0.90 20.54
CA ASP A 164 1.99 0.09 20.39
C ASP A 164 0.76 0.78 21.02
N VAL A 165 -0.44 0.51 20.49
CA VAL A 165 -1.71 0.95 21.08
C VAL A 165 -2.60 -0.26 21.24
N GLU A 166 -2.79 -0.71 22.48
CA GLU A 166 -3.41 -1.99 22.80
C GLU A 166 -4.63 -1.83 23.73
N GLY A 167 -5.47 -2.87 23.77
CA GLY A 167 -6.50 -3.04 24.79
C GLY A 167 -7.61 -1.99 24.77
N GLU A 168 -7.86 -1.36 25.91
CA GLU A 168 -8.93 -0.39 26.12
C GLU A 168 -8.72 0.89 25.29
N ALA A 169 -7.46 1.33 25.15
CA ALA A 169 -7.13 2.52 24.38
C ALA A 169 -7.54 2.38 22.90
N LEU A 170 -7.17 1.25 22.27
CA LEU A 170 -7.51 1.00 20.86
C LEU A 170 -9.03 0.88 20.64
N ALA A 171 -9.72 0.12 21.50
CA ALA A 171 -11.17 -0.04 21.40
C ALA A 171 -11.92 1.29 21.51
N THR A 172 -11.46 2.17 22.42
CA THR A 172 -12.06 3.49 22.62
C THR A 172 -11.80 4.41 21.44
N LEU A 173 -10.59 4.41 20.88
CA LEU A 173 -10.25 5.19 19.68
C LEU A 173 -11.07 4.76 18.47
N VAL A 174 -11.28 3.46 18.26
CA VAL A 174 -12.12 2.95 17.17
C VAL A 174 -13.57 3.41 17.35
N VAL A 175 -14.15 3.26 18.54
CA VAL A 175 -15.54 3.67 18.81
C VAL A 175 -15.72 5.18 18.64
N ASN A 176 -14.75 5.99 19.07
CA ASN A 176 -14.82 7.43 18.89
C ASN A 176 -14.69 7.82 17.41
N ASN A 177 -13.76 7.21 16.67
CA ASN A 177 -13.61 7.47 15.24
C ASN A 177 -14.89 7.14 14.45
N MET A 178 -15.61 6.07 14.83
CA MET A 178 -16.91 5.73 14.22
C MET A 178 -18.04 6.71 14.57
N ARG A 179 -17.91 7.47 15.67
CA ARG A 179 -18.95 8.40 16.15
C ARG A 179 -18.77 9.83 15.63
N GLY A 180 -17.57 10.18 15.14
CA GLY A 180 -17.21 11.53 14.69
C GLY A 180 -16.53 12.32 15.79
#